data_AF-A0A0D2Q745-F1
#
_entry.id   AF-A0A0D2Q745-F1
#
_cell.length_a   1.000
_cell.length_b   1.000
_cell.length_c   1.000
_cell.angle_alpha   90.00
_cell.angle_beta   90.00
_cell.angle_gamma   90.00
#
_symmetry.space_group_name_H-M   'P 1'
#
loop_
_entity.id
_entity.type
_entity.pdbx_description
1 polymer ?
#
loop_
_entity_poly.entity_id
_entity_poly.type
_entity_poly.pdbx_seq_one_letter_code
_entity_poly.pdbx_strand_id
1 'polypeptide(L)'
;MVLFPPVVRGPDALPVLPTPENVLYHSMRTGCNVMVTVPTFMSVWASEPTAVTALRNMELVIFSGGGLSEKLGDALVQSGIVLRNIYGGTEFGSPGYSSRRPGDEIEWEYFEFSKDSEVVWVDQGGETYECQLFVCFFFFYANCIELT
;
A
#
# COMPACT_ATOMS: atom_id res chain seq x y z
N MET A 1 4.58 -9.32 -4.26
CA MET A 1 4.68 -10.26 -3.12
C MET A 1 6.14 -10.50 -2.77
N VAL A 2 6.50 -10.29 -1.51
CA VAL A 2 7.84 -10.54 -0.97
C VAL A 2 7.93 -12.02 -0.58
N LEU A 3 8.95 -12.74 -1.03
CA LEU A 3 9.16 -14.14 -0.66
C LEU A 3 10.54 -14.31 -0.02
N PHE A 4 10.53 -14.72 1.25
CA PHE A 4 11.73 -15.07 2.00
C PHE A 4 12.07 -16.55 1.84
N PRO A 5 13.35 -16.92 1.77
CA PRO A 5 13.75 -18.31 1.75
C PRO A 5 13.37 -19.02 3.07
N PRO A 6 13.03 -20.32 3.04
CA PRO A 6 12.71 -21.08 4.24
C PRO A 6 13.97 -21.32 5.07
N VAL A 7 14.12 -20.55 6.16
CA VAL A 7 15.26 -20.65 7.09
C VAL A 7 14.93 -21.37 8.40
N VAL A 8 13.65 -21.47 8.75
CA VAL A 8 13.19 -22.17 9.96
C VAL A 8 13.23 -23.67 9.74
N ARG A 9 14.15 -24.36 10.42
CA ARG A 9 14.35 -25.82 10.29
C ARG A 9 14.14 -26.59 11.60
N GLY A 10 13.68 -25.91 12.64
CA GLY A 10 13.47 -26.50 13.97
C GLY A 10 12.65 -25.57 14.86
N PRO A 11 12.23 -26.04 16.05
CA PRO A 11 11.32 -25.33 16.93
C PRO A 11 11.90 -24.03 17.51
N ASP A 12 13.22 -23.95 17.67
CA ASP A 12 13.90 -22.77 18.24
C ASP A 12 14.39 -21.75 17.19
N ALA A 13 14.17 -22.03 15.90
CA ALA A 13 14.62 -21.16 14.82
C ALA A 13 13.59 -20.06 14.52
N LEU A 14 14.04 -18.82 14.37
CA LEU A 14 13.19 -17.68 14.04
C LEU A 14 13.15 -17.42 12.52
N PRO A 15 12.02 -16.92 12.00
CA PRO A 15 11.95 -16.46 10.61
C PRO A 15 12.86 -15.24 10.40
N VAL A 16 13.21 -14.97 9.14
CA VAL A 16 13.91 -13.74 8.76
C VAL A 16 13.02 -12.55 9.10
N LEU A 17 13.53 -11.62 9.90
CA LEU A 17 12.84 -10.37 10.19
C LEU A 17 12.78 -9.50 8.93
N PRO A 18 11.60 -8.99 8.54
CA PRO A 18 11.51 -8.02 7.44
C PRO A 18 12.23 -6.72 7.80
N THR A 19 13.19 -6.32 6.98
CA THR A 19 13.85 -5.01 7.03
C THR A 19 13.62 -4.28 5.71
N PRO A 20 13.77 -2.94 5.63
CA PRO A 20 13.63 -2.22 4.37
C PRO A 20 14.51 -2.82 3.26
N GLU A 21 15.75 -3.20 3.58
CA GLU A 21 16.72 -3.71 2.61
C GLU A 21 16.32 -5.09 2.10
N ASN A 22 16.02 -6.03 3.01
CA ASN A 22 15.71 -7.39 2.60
C ASN A 22 14.33 -7.49 1.93
N VAL A 23 13.36 -6.67 2.33
CA VAL A 23 12.04 -6.63 1.72
C VAL A 23 12.13 -6.16 0.29
N LEU A 24 12.84 -5.07 0.02
CA LEU A 24 13.01 -4.59 -1.35
C LEU A 24 13.80 -5.59 -2.19
N TYR A 25 14.92 -6.11 -1.66
CA TYR A 25 15.73 -7.12 -2.34
C TYR A 25 14.92 -8.36 -2.73
N HIS A 26 14.17 -8.94 -1.80
CA HIS A 26 13.36 -10.12 -2.06
C HIS A 26 12.16 -9.83 -2.97
N SER A 27 11.60 -8.61 -2.92
CA SER A 27 10.53 -8.19 -3.83
C SER A 27 10.99 -8.08 -5.27
N MET A 28 12.18 -7.51 -5.51
CA MET A 28 12.72 -7.39 -6.87
C MET A 28 13.00 -8.78 -7.49
N ARG A 29 13.40 -9.74 -6.67
CA ARG A 29 13.69 -11.11 -7.12
C ARG A 29 12.47 -11.92 -7.54
N THR A 30 11.28 -11.57 -7.06
CA THR A 30 10.04 -12.23 -7.48
C THR A 30 9.50 -11.66 -8.79
N GLY A 31 10.11 -10.60 -9.33
CA GLY A 31 9.61 -9.90 -10.53
C GLY A 31 8.30 -9.15 -10.28
N CYS A 32 7.94 -8.89 -9.02
CA CYS A 32 6.73 -8.14 -8.70
C CYS A 32 6.88 -6.67 -9.11
N ASN A 33 5.87 -6.15 -9.78
CA ASN A 33 5.78 -4.77 -10.27
C ASN A 33 4.88 -3.87 -9.40
N VAL A 34 4.31 -4.41 -8.32
CA VAL A 34 3.54 -3.67 -7.32
C VAL A 34 4.11 -3.92 -5.93
N MET A 35 4.34 -2.83 -5.19
CA MET A 35 4.80 -2.83 -3.80
C MET A 35 3.72 -2.26 -2.89
N VAL A 36 3.40 -2.97 -1.81
CA VAL A 36 2.59 -2.45 -0.70
C VAL A 36 3.47 -2.48 0.54
N THR A 37 3.66 -1.33 1.19
CA THR A 37 4.62 -1.17 2.28
C THR A 37 4.11 -0.25 3.38
N VAL A 38 4.90 -0.09 4.43
CA VAL A 38 4.66 0.84 5.53
C VAL A 38 5.47 2.13 5.34
N PRO A 39 4.98 3.29 5.82
CA PRO A 39 5.69 4.57 5.73
C PRO A 39 7.14 4.53 6.26
N THR A 40 7.41 3.74 7.29
CA THR A 40 8.75 3.64 7.90
C THR A 40 9.79 3.10 6.91
N PHE A 41 9.42 2.15 6.04
CA PHE A 41 10.34 1.64 5.02
C PHE A 41 10.56 2.65 3.91
N MET A 42 9.52 3.40 3.55
CA MET A 42 9.62 4.45 2.54
C MET A 42 10.58 5.55 2.95
N SER A 43 10.57 5.96 4.22
CA SER A 43 11.54 6.94 4.75
C SER A 43 12.99 6.48 4.57
N VAL A 44 13.25 5.18 4.75
CA VAL A 44 14.58 4.60 4.53
C VAL A 44 14.90 4.55 3.03
N TRP A 45 14.01 4.01 2.21
CA TRP A 45 14.22 3.88 0.77
C TRP A 45 14.36 5.21 0.04
N ALA A 46 13.68 6.26 0.50
CA ALA A 46 13.80 7.60 -0.08
C ALA A 46 15.21 8.19 0.03
N SER A 47 16.00 7.75 1.02
CA SER A 47 17.39 8.16 1.21
C SER A 47 18.39 7.34 0.39
N GLU A 48 17.93 6.29 -0.29
CA GLU A 48 18.75 5.28 -0.93
C GLU A 48 18.51 5.31 -2.46
N PRO A 49 19.43 5.88 -3.27
CA PRO A 49 19.21 6.07 -4.71
C PRO A 49 18.90 4.78 -5.48
N THR A 50 19.47 3.67 -5.04
CA THR A 50 19.30 2.35 -5.66
C THR A 50 17.88 1.83 -5.42
N ALA A 51 17.31 2.09 -4.25
CA ALA A 51 15.93 1.78 -3.87
C ALA A 51 14.94 2.68 -4.58
N VAL A 52 15.20 3.98 -4.65
CA VAL A 52 14.37 4.91 -5.44
C VAL A 52 14.31 4.46 -6.90
N THR A 53 15.44 4.04 -7.47
CA THR A 53 15.49 3.51 -8.84
C THR A 53 14.68 2.22 -8.97
N ALA A 54 14.79 1.30 -8.01
CA ALA A 54 14.00 0.07 -8.00
C ALA A 54 12.49 0.35 -7.92
N LEU A 55 12.07 1.24 -7.03
CA LEU A 55 10.67 1.65 -6.85
C LEU A 55 10.12 2.41 -8.06
N ARG A 56 10.93 3.25 -8.72
CA ARG A 56 10.55 3.93 -9.98
C ARG A 56 10.22 2.95 -11.10
N ASN A 57 10.89 1.80 -11.13
CA ASN A 57 10.65 0.77 -12.15
C ASN A 57 9.41 -0.09 -11.88
N MET A 58 8.74 0.11 -10.74
CA MET A 58 7.47 -0.55 -10.42
C MET A 58 6.30 0.20 -11.07
N GLU A 59 5.22 -0.52 -11.39
CA GLU A 59 3.99 0.08 -11.91
C GLU A 59 3.25 0.88 -10.83
N LEU A 60 3.36 0.45 -9.57
CA LEU A 60 2.66 1.07 -8.46
C LEU A 60 3.35 0.79 -7.12
N VAL A 61 3.53 1.83 -6.32
CA VAL A 61 3.98 1.74 -4.93
C VAL A 61 2.87 2.28 -4.04
N ILE A 62 2.44 1.48 -3.08
CA ILE A 62 1.35 1.79 -2.16
C ILE A 62 1.86 1.77 -0.72
N PHE A 63 1.41 2.73 0.09
CA PHE A 63 1.63 2.73 1.53
C PHE A 63 0.33 2.71 2.33
N SER A 64 0.38 2.12 3.51
CA SER A 64 -0.74 2.07 4.46
C SER A 64 -0.25 1.89 5.90
N GLY A 65 -1.18 1.93 6.86
CA GLY A 65 -0.89 1.79 8.30
C GLY A 65 -0.33 3.05 8.97
N GLY A 66 -0.17 4.14 8.23
CA GLY A 66 0.27 5.45 8.73
C GLY A 66 0.39 6.47 7.61
N GLY A 67 0.62 7.73 7.97
CA GLY A 67 0.88 8.81 7.02
C GLY A 67 2.34 8.91 6.59
N LEU A 68 2.57 9.56 5.45
CA LEU A 68 3.86 10.12 5.07
C LEU A 68 3.84 11.64 5.32
N SER A 69 5.00 12.25 5.48
CA SER A 69 5.08 13.71 5.42
C SER A 69 4.94 14.17 3.97
N GLU A 70 4.28 15.31 3.77
CA GLU A 70 4.08 15.95 2.45
C GLU A 70 5.39 16.03 1.67
N LYS A 71 6.43 16.59 2.30
CA LYS A 71 7.79 16.69 1.74
C LYS A 71 8.35 15.36 1.23
N LEU A 72 8.12 14.26 1.96
CA LEU A 72 8.65 12.94 1.59
C LEU A 72 7.86 12.34 0.43
N GLY A 73 6.53 12.39 0.48
CA GLY A 73 5.69 11.87 -0.61
C GLY A 73 5.92 12.65 -1.91
N ASP A 74 6.01 13.98 -1.84
CA ASP A 74 6.33 14.83 -2.98
C ASP A 74 7.68 14.50 -3.60
N ALA A 75 8.71 14.31 -2.77
CA ALA A 75 10.04 13.94 -3.27
C ALA A 75 10.04 12.59 -4.00
N LEU A 76 9.24 11.63 -3.52
CA LEU A 76 9.10 10.32 -4.15
C LEU A 76 8.34 10.41 -5.48
N VAL A 77 7.23 11.16 -5.53
CA VAL A 77 6.48 11.40 -6.77
C VAL A 77 7.32 12.17 -7.79
N GLN A 78 8.02 13.23 -7.38
CA GLN A 78 8.96 13.97 -8.23
C GLN A 78 10.11 13.10 -8.75
N SER A 79 10.49 12.06 -7.99
CA SER A 79 11.44 11.05 -8.43
C SER A 79 10.85 10.07 -9.45
N GLY A 80 9.61 10.25 -9.89
CA GLY A 80 8.95 9.43 -10.90
C GLY A 80 8.35 8.13 -10.37
N ILE A 81 8.22 7.97 -9.04
CA ILE A 81 7.53 6.84 -8.44
C ILE A 81 6.03 7.07 -8.53
N VAL A 82 5.29 6.09 -9.04
CA VAL A 82 3.82 6.10 -9.01
C VAL A 82 3.37 5.72 -7.60
N LEU A 83 3.11 6.74 -6.77
CA LEU A 83 2.84 6.58 -5.34
C LEU A 83 1.33 6.69 -5.03
N ARG A 84 0.83 5.83 -4.15
CA ARG A 84 -0.54 5.88 -3.61
C ARG A 84 -0.59 5.54 -2.13
N ASN A 85 -1.64 6.00 -1.46
CA ASN A 85 -2.02 5.50 -0.16
C ASN A 85 -3.24 4.57 -0.22
N ILE A 86 -3.35 3.71 0.78
CA ILE A 86 -4.57 2.98 1.11
C ILE A 86 -4.91 3.29 2.56
N TYR A 87 -6.16 3.68 2.80
CA TYR A 87 -6.75 3.61 4.13
C TYR A 87 -7.38 2.24 4.34
N GLY A 88 -7.13 1.65 5.51
CA GLY A 88 -7.70 0.36 5.85
C GLY A 88 -7.53 0.00 7.30
N GLY A 89 -8.26 -1.01 7.72
CA GLY A 89 -8.25 -1.56 9.06
C GLY A 89 -8.44 -3.07 9.04
N THR A 90 -8.08 -3.73 10.14
CA THR A 90 -8.25 -5.19 10.26
C THR A 90 -9.71 -5.62 10.17
N GLU A 91 -10.62 -4.80 10.67
CA GLU A 91 -12.05 -5.06 10.80
C GLU A 91 -12.82 -4.81 9.50
N PHE A 92 -12.34 -3.89 8.66
CA PHE A 92 -13.05 -3.40 7.48
C PHE A 92 -12.22 -3.43 6.20
N GLY A 93 -11.03 -4.04 6.20
CA GLY A 93 -10.19 -4.14 5.00
C GLY A 93 -9.80 -2.77 4.44
N SER A 94 -9.86 -2.59 3.13
CA SER A 94 -9.48 -1.34 2.43
C SER A 94 -10.68 -0.78 1.65
N PRO A 95 -11.52 0.08 2.22
CA PRO A 95 -12.78 0.50 1.62
C PRO A 95 -12.62 1.46 0.43
N GLY A 96 -11.40 1.71 -0.05
CA GLY A 96 -11.08 2.61 -1.15
C GLY A 96 -10.44 1.93 -2.36
N TYR A 97 -10.36 2.67 -3.46
CA TYR A 97 -9.66 2.23 -4.66
C TYR A 97 -8.15 2.27 -4.46
N SER A 98 -7.46 1.20 -4.86
CA SER A 98 -6.00 1.11 -4.83
C SER A 98 -5.35 1.30 -6.21
N SER A 99 -6.14 1.25 -7.28
CA SER A 99 -5.65 1.32 -8.66
C SER A 99 -5.35 2.76 -9.06
N ARG A 100 -4.29 2.94 -9.87
CA ARG A 100 -4.01 4.21 -10.54
C ARG A 100 -5.20 4.65 -11.40
N ARG A 101 -5.52 5.93 -11.36
CA ARG A 101 -6.47 6.57 -12.29
C ARG A 101 -5.73 7.60 -13.15
N PRO A 102 -6.29 8.00 -14.30
CA PRO A 102 -5.75 9.13 -15.05
C PRO A 102 -6.11 10.45 -14.36
N GLY A 103 -5.14 11.34 -14.17
CA GLY A 103 -5.34 12.71 -13.69
C GLY A 103 -5.07 12.96 -12.20
N ASP A 104 -4.75 11.91 -11.45
CA ASP A 104 -4.46 11.95 -10.00
C ASP A 104 -3.05 11.39 -9.72
N GLU A 105 -2.14 11.48 -10.69
CA GLU A 105 -0.76 11.00 -10.58
C GLU A 105 0.04 11.66 -9.46
N ILE A 106 -0.33 12.90 -9.09
CA ILE A 106 0.32 13.67 -8.03
C ILE A 106 -0.48 13.71 -6.74
N GLU A 107 -1.72 13.22 -6.75
CA GLU A 107 -2.63 13.23 -5.60
C GLU A 107 -2.40 11.99 -4.72
N TRP A 108 -1.15 11.78 -4.31
CA TRP A 108 -0.71 10.58 -3.57
C TRP A 108 -1.25 10.52 -2.14
N GLU A 109 -1.66 11.67 -1.59
CA GLU A 109 -2.19 11.85 -0.23
C GLU A 109 -3.67 11.43 -0.11
N TYR A 110 -4.39 11.48 -1.23
CA TYR A 110 -5.82 11.27 -1.26
C TYR A 110 -6.17 9.91 -1.84
N PHE A 111 -7.20 9.31 -1.27
CA PHE A 111 -7.84 8.12 -1.81
C PHE A 111 -9.36 8.35 -1.89
N GLU A 112 -10.01 7.57 -2.73
CA GLU A 112 -11.46 7.60 -2.89
C GLU A 112 -12.06 6.29 -2.40
N PHE A 113 -13.17 6.38 -1.66
CA PHE A 113 -13.94 5.20 -1.27
C PHE A 113 -14.50 4.47 -2.50
N SER A 114 -14.50 3.13 -2.45
CA SER A 114 -15.15 2.34 -3.48
C SER A 114 -16.64 2.62 -3.52
N LYS A 115 -17.24 2.56 -4.71
CA LYS A 115 -18.71 2.57 -4.86
C LYS A 115 -19.37 1.36 -4.18
N ASP A 116 -18.60 0.30 -3.95
CA ASP A 116 -19.04 -0.91 -3.25
C ASP A 116 -18.94 -0.77 -1.72
N SER A 117 -18.35 0.32 -1.22
CA SER A 117 -18.25 0.62 0.21
C SER A 117 -19.44 1.47 0.65
N GLU A 118 -20.19 1.01 1.63
CA GLU A 118 -21.25 1.82 2.24
C GLU A 118 -20.63 2.77 3.28
N VAL A 119 -20.38 4.01 2.84
CA VAL A 119 -19.78 5.08 3.64
C VAL A 119 -20.80 6.17 3.90
N VAL A 120 -21.03 6.48 5.18
CA VAL A 120 -21.88 7.61 5.61
C VAL A 120 -21.03 8.60 6.37
N TRP A 121 -21.14 9.88 6.00
CA TRP A 121 -20.54 10.99 6.72
C TRP A 121 -21.58 11.66 7.60
N VAL A 122 -21.49 11.44 8.91
CA VAL A 122 -22.42 12.01 9.88
C VAL A 122 -21.85 13.34 10.38
N ASP A 123 -22.56 14.44 10.14
CA ASP A 123 -22.15 15.78 10.60
C ASP A 123 -22.04 15.82 12.13
N GLN A 124 -20.89 16.27 12.63
CA GLN A 124 -20.59 16.45 14.05
C GLN A 124 -20.59 17.94 14.45
N GLY A 125 -20.84 18.83 13.50
CA GLY A 125 -20.71 20.29 13.64
C GLY A 125 -19.30 20.79 13.37
N GLY A 126 -19.16 22.09 13.13
CA GLY A 126 -17.84 22.73 12.96
C GLY A 126 -17.05 22.24 11.76
N GLU A 127 -17.73 21.89 10.66
CA GLU A 127 -17.11 21.33 9.43
C GLU A 127 -16.43 19.97 9.65
N THR A 128 -16.79 19.26 10.73
CA THR A 128 -16.29 17.92 11.02
C THR A 128 -17.37 16.87 10.80
N TYR A 129 -16.94 15.71 10.31
CA TYR A 129 -17.82 14.59 10.00
C TYR A 129 -17.24 13.29 10.57
N GLU A 130 -18.10 12.45 11.11
CA GLU A 130 -17.76 11.08 11.50
C GLU A 130 -17.94 10.15 10.30
N CYS A 131 -16.89 9.39 9.96
CA CYS A 131 -16.94 8.37 8.92
C CYS A 131 -17.53 7.07 9.49
N GLN A 132 -18.68 6.63 8.99
CA GLN A 132 -19.30 5.36 9.35
C GLN A 132 -19.25 4.39 8.18
N LEU A 133 -18.66 3.21 8.40
CA LEU A 133 -18.52 2.13 7.42
C LEU A 133 -19.47 0.99 7.81
N PHE A 134 -20.52 0.74 7.02
CA PHE A 134 -21.59 -0.21 7.37
C PHE A 134 -21.36 -1.62 6.81
N VAL A 135 -20.88 -1.72 5.57
CA VAL A 135 -20.58 -2.99 4.92
C VAL A 135 -19.31 -2.82 4.10
N CYS A 136 -18.29 -3.62 4.40
CA CYS A 136 -17.11 -3.76 3.55
C CYS A 136 -16.91 -5.24 3.21
N PHE A 137 -17.39 -5.67 2.04
CA PHE A 137 -17.10 -7.00 1.53
C PHE A 137 -15.71 -7.02 0.89
N PHE A 138 -14.69 -7.17 1.72
CA PHE A 138 -13.33 -7.48 1.27
C PHE A 138 -13.10 -9.00 1.23
N PHE A 139 -13.88 -9.72 0.42
CA PHE A 139 -13.37 -10.99 -0.10
C PHE A 139 -12.65 -10.67 -1.40
N PHE A 140 -11.41 -11.14 -1.52
CA PHE A 140 -10.75 -11.32 -2.81
C PHE A 140 -11.71 -12.09 -3.73
N TYR A 141 -12.55 -11.40 -4.50
CA TYR A 141 -13.13 -11.94 -5.72
C TYR A 141 -11.96 -12.01 -6.72
N ALA A 142 -11.05 -12.95 -6.48
CA ALA A 142 -10.53 -13.70 -7.60
C ALA A 142 -11.78 -14.27 -8.26
N ASN A 143 -12.16 -13.72 -9.41
CA ASN A 143 -13.08 -14.40 -10.31
C ASN A 143 -12.52 -15.82 -10.49
N CYS A 144 -13.07 -16.78 -9.73
CA CYS A 144 -13.23 -18.12 -10.25
C CYS A 144 -14.11 -17.90 -11.48
N ILE A 145 -13.44 -17.76 -12.62
CA ILE A 145 -14.02 -18.15 -13.89
C ILE A 145 -14.52 -19.56 -13.63
N GLU A 146 -15.83 -19.71 -13.46
CA GLU A 146 -16.51 -20.98 -13.57
C GLU A 146 -16.11 -21.54 -14.93
N LEU A 147 -15.22 -22.54 -14.91
CA LEU A 147 -15.06 -23.44 -16.03
C LEU A 147 -16.28 -24.37 -16.03
N THR A 148 -17.32 -23.93 -16.73
CA THR A 148 -18.29 -24.81 -17.40
C THR A 148 -18.44 -24.36 -18.82
#